data_AF-Q9AHE2-F1
#
_entry.id   AF-Q9AHE2-F1
#
_cell.length_a   1.000
_cell.length_b   1.000
_cell.length_c   1.000
_cell.angle_alpha   90.00
_cell.angle_beta   90.00
_cell.angle_gamma   90.00
#
_symmetry.space_group_name_H-M   'P 1'
#
loop_
_entity.id
_entity.type
_entity.pdbx_description
1 polymer ?
#
loop_
_entity_poly.entity_id
_entity_poly.type
_entity_poly.pdbx_seq_one_letter_code
_entity_poly.pdbx_strand_id
1 'polypeptide(L)'
;PCLEPETLGGPGTPAAPPKVMPVAKGYSYLLENHLDEVEPIMAEVRQHLLTLGMPLRSIEDEFGPSQMETTFDVMSGLDMADTMVLFRNAVKQICRRRGYLASFMCKPKIEGFVASGWHLHQSLTAR
;
A
#
# COMPACT_ATOMS: atom_id res chain seq x y z
N PRO A 1 17.16 -1.90 -2.13
CA PRO A 1 17.56 -0.47 -2.28
C PRO A 1 19.04 -0.37 -2.63
N CYS A 2 19.40 0.51 -3.56
CA CYS A 2 20.80 0.88 -3.80
C CYS A 2 21.34 1.48 -2.49
N LEU A 3 22.39 0.90 -1.93
CA LEU A 3 23.09 1.42 -0.74
C LEU A 3 24.44 2.03 -1.14
N GLU A 4 24.52 2.56 -2.36
CA GLU A 4 25.74 3.14 -2.87
C GLU A 4 26.00 4.47 -2.16
N PRO A 5 27.25 4.77 -1.77
CA PRO A 5 27.60 5.95 -0.98
C PRO A 5 27.01 7.26 -1.52
N GLU A 6 26.99 7.44 -2.84
CA GLU A 6 26.46 8.63 -3.53
C GLU A 6 24.94 8.79 -3.43
N THR A 7 24.22 7.73 -3.04
CA THR A 7 22.75 7.73 -2.94
C THR A 7 22.24 7.90 -1.51
N LEU A 8 23.11 7.89 -0.50
CA LEU A 8 22.73 7.86 0.91
C LEU A 8 22.09 9.17 1.42
N GLY A 9 22.28 10.29 0.70
CA GLY A 9 21.91 11.61 1.17
C GLY A 9 22.88 12.12 2.25
N GLY A 10 22.41 13.05 3.08
CA GLY A 10 23.21 13.66 4.15
C GLY A 10 22.36 14.46 5.14
N PRO A 11 22.96 15.11 6.15
CA PRO A 11 22.22 15.96 7.07
C PRO A 11 21.41 17.02 6.30
N GLY A 12 20.08 17.01 6.47
CA GLY A 12 19.16 17.91 5.76
C GLY A 12 18.89 17.57 4.29
N THR A 13 19.51 16.52 3.73
CA THR A 13 19.32 16.08 2.34
C THR A 13 18.87 14.62 2.30
N PRO A 14 17.65 14.32 1.81
CA PRO A 14 17.19 12.94 1.73
C PRO A 14 18.04 12.12 0.76
N ALA A 15 18.11 10.81 1.01
CA ALA A 15 18.68 9.84 0.08
C ALA A 15 18.00 9.93 -1.30
N ALA A 16 18.73 9.55 -2.34
CA ALA A 16 18.16 9.44 -3.67
C ALA A 16 16.99 8.44 -3.65
N PRO A 17 15.86 8.74 -4.32
CA PRO A 17 14.74 7.81 -4.36
C PRO A 17 15.16 6.54 -5.11
N PRO A 18 14.72 5.35 -4.66
CA PRO A 18 15.02 4.12 -5.37
C PRO A 18 14.37 4.16 -6.76
N LYS A 19 15.08 3.60 -7.75
CA LYS A 19 14.48 3.30 -9.05
C LYS A 19 13.48 2.16 -8.85
N VAL A 20 12.25 2.36 -9.31
CA VAL A 20 11.15 1.39 -9.19
C VAL A 20 10.45 1.25 -10.53
N MET A 21 9.75 0.14 -10.70
CA MET A 21 8.84 -0.10 -11.81
C MET A 21 7.57 -0.77 -11.25
N PRO A 22 6.41 -0.60 -11.92
CA PRO A 22 5.20 -1.29 -11.51
C PRO A 22 5.35 -2.82 -11.62
N VAL A 23 4.63 -3.54 -10.77
CA VAL A 23 4.47 -5.00 -10.79
C VAL A 23 3.48 -5.39 -11.89
N ALA A 24 2.30 -4.75 -11.87
CA ALA A 24 1.24 -4.92 -12.84
C ALA A 24 0.97 -3.65 -13.64
N LYS A 25 0.40 -3.82 -14.83
CA LYS A 25 -0.12 -2.69 -15.63
C LYS A 25 -1.31 -2.02 -14.93
N GLY A 26 -1.83 -0.96 -15.53
CA GLY A 26 -2.97 -0.22 -14.99
C GLY A 26 -3.95 0.16 -16.08
N TYR A 27 -4.76 1.17 -15.77
CA TYR A 27 -5.89 1.70 -16.54
C TYR A 27 -7.04 0.70 -16.71
N SER A 28 -7.26 -0.15 -15.73
CA SER A 28 -8.39 -1.08 -15.64
C SER A 28 -8.65 -1.39 -14.18
N TYR A 29 -9.91 -1.52 -13.79
CA TYR A 29 -10.28 -1.96 -12.45
C TYR A 29 -10.49 -3.47 -12.43
N LEU A 30 -10.04 -4.13 -11.36
CA LEU A 30 -10.33 -5.54 -11.08
C LEU A 30 -10.00 -6.49 -12.25
N LEU A 31 -8.93 -6.20 -13.00
CA LEU A 31 -8.56 -7.04 -14.13
C LEU A 31 -7.87 -8.31 -13.62
N GLU A 32 -8.39 -9.47 -14.01
CA GLU A 32 -7.89 -10.79 -13.58
C GLU A 32 -6.38 -10.95 -13.81
N ASN A 33 -5.88 -10.51 -14.97
CA ASN A 33 -4.45 -10.59 -15.28
C ASN A 33 -3.59 -9.71 -14.37
N HIS A 34 -4.06 -8.52 -13.96
CA HIS A 34 -3.32 -7.68 -13.02
C HIS A 34 -3.30 -8.30 -11.63
N LEU A 35 -4.44 -8.86 -11.22
CA LEU A 35 -4.55 -9.58 -9.95
C LEU A 35 -3.56 -10.75 -9.90
N ASP A 36 -3.43 -11.54 -10.96
CA ASP A 36 -2.43 -12.62 -11.04
C ASP A 36 -0.98 -12.09 -10.96
N GLU A 37 -0.68 -10.98 -11.64
CA GLU A 37 0.64 -10.33 -11.60
C GLU A 37 1.04 -9.86 -10.18
N VAL A 38 0.09 -9.34 -9.38
CA VAL A 38 0.35 -8.86 -8.01
C VAL A 38 0.14 -9.91 -6.91
N GLU A 39 -0.55 -11.02 -7.19
CA GLU A 39 -0.93 -12.01 -6.20
C GLU A 39 0.26 -12.58 -5.39
N PRO A 40 1.46 -12.83 -5.95
CA PRO A 40 2.58 -13.35 -5.16
C PRO A 40 2.96 -12.48 -3.95
N ILE A 41 2.79 -11.16 -4.05
CA ILE A 41 3.01 -10.24 -2.93
C ILE A 41 1.73 -9.95 -2.14
N MET A 42 0.57 -9.87 -2.82
CA MET A 42 -0.70 -9.61 -2.15
C MET A 42 -1.16 -10.77 -1.27
N ALA A 43 -0.85 -12.02 -1.61
CA ALA A 43 -1.08 -13.18 -0.76
C ALA A 43 -0.34 -13.07 0.58
N GLU A 44 0.91 -12.63 0.57
CA GLU A 44 1.73 -12.44 1.76
C GLU A 44 1.20 -11.30 2.62
N VAL A 45 0.85 -10.17 1.98
CA VAL A 45 0.21 -9.05 2.67
C VAL A 45 -1.06 -9.53 3.35
N ARG A 46 -1.99 -10.14 2.59
CA ARG A 46 -3.25 -10.69 3.11
C ARG A 46 -3.04 -11.61 4.31
N GLN A 47 -2.15 -12.59 4.20
CA GLN A 47 -1.86 -13.55 5.27
C GLN A 47 -1.36 -12.85 6.54
N HIS A 48 -0.44 -11.90 6.42
CA HIS A 48 0.09 -11.16 7.56
C HIS A 48 -0.94 -10.22 8.19
N LEU A 49 -1.78 -9.54 7.40
CA LEU A 49 -2.84 -8.67 7.93
C LEU A 49 -3.87 -9.48 8.74
N LEU A 50 -4.27 -10.65 8.23
CA LEU A 50 -5.14 -11.58 8.94
C LEU A 50 -4.48 -12.11 10.23
N THR A 51 -3.19 -12.43 10.17
CA THR A 51 -2.42 -12.88 11.36
C THR A 51 -2.31 -11.79 12.43
N LEU A 52 -2.25 -10.52 12.02
CA LEU A 52 -2.26 -9.36 12.93
C LEU A 52 -3.65 -9.07 13.51
N GLY A 53 -4.68 -9.86 13.17
CA GLY A 53 -6.04 -9.70 13.67
C GLY A 53 -6.79 -8.51 13.06
N MET A 54 -6.32 -7.97 11.93
CA MET A 54 -7.06 -6.91 11.25
C MET A 54 -8.32 -7.49 10.60
N PRO A 55 -9.49 -6.85 10.74
CA PRO A 55 -10.74 -7.29 10.14
C PRO A 55 -10.78 -6.93 8.66
N LEU A 56 -9.90 -7.55 7.87
CA LEU A 56 -9.77 -7.36 6.43
C LEU A 56 -11.07 -7.78 5.73
N ARG A 57 -11.63 -6.90 4.88
CA ARG A 57 -12.80 -7.20 4.04
C ARG A 57 -12.42 -7.51 2.60
N SER A 58 -11.59 -6.67 1.98
CA SER A 58 -11.14 -6.88 0.59
C SER A 58 -9.74 -6.34 0.34
N ILE A 59 -9.10 -6.89 -0.69
CA ILE A 59 -7.92 -6.34 -1.36
C ILE A 59 -8.23 -6.40 -2.85
N GLU A 60 -8.15 -5.26 -3.54
CA GLU A 60 -8.68 -5.09 -4.89
C GLU A 60 -7.66 -4.36 -5.79
N ASP A 61 -7.56 -4.79 -7.05
CA ASP A 61 -6.78 -4.09 -8.09
C ASP A 61 -7.51 -2.81 -8.47
N GLU A 62 -6.77 -1.70 -8.39
CA GLU A 62 -7.27 -0.36 -8.62
C GLU A 62 -6.86 0.18 -9.99
N PHE A 63 -7.38 1.35 -10.35
CA PHE A 63 -7.17 1.91 -11.70
C PHE A 63 -5.71 2.07 -12.11
N GLY A 64 -4.82 2.46 -11.20
CA GLY A 64 -3.44 2.77 -11.51
C GLY A 64 -2.53 1.54 -11.69
N PRO A 65 -1.38 1.67 -12.36
CA PRO A 65 -0.40 0.59 -12.41
C PRO A 65 0.01 0.12 -11.02
N SER A 66 -0.22 -1.17 -10.72
CA SER A 66 0.05 -1.78 -9.41
C SER A 66 -0.60 -1.06 -8.22
N GLN A 67 -1.69 -0.33 -8.47
CA GLN A 67 -2.45 0.32 -7.41
C GLN A 67 -3.37 -0.73 -6.79
N MET A 68 -3.39 -0.78 -5.45
CA MET A 68 -4.24 -1.72 -4.72
C MET A 68 -5.08 -0.94 -3.70
N GLU A 69 -6.36 -1.28 -3.60
CA GLU A 69 -7.22 -0.87 -2.50
C GLU A 69 -7.30 -1.98 -1.44
N THR A 70 -7.42 -1.60 -0.18
CA THR A 70 -7.65 -2.52 0.93
C THR A 70 -8.70 -1.93 1.84
N THR A 71 -9.75 -2.70 2.13
CA THR A 71 -10.83 -2.27 3.02
C THR A 71 -10.86 -3.11 4.30
N PHE A 72 -11.16 -2.47 5.42
CA PHE A 72 -11.36 -3.10 6.71
C PHE A 72 -12.81 -2.98 7.15
N ASP A 73 -13.24 -3.87 8.04
CA ASP A 73 -14.57 -3.76 8.63
C ASP A 73 -14.71 -2.49 9.48
N VAL A 74 -15.95 -2.08 9.74
CA VAL A 74 -16.23 -0.91 10.57
C VAL A 74 -15.67 -1.10 11.97
N MET A 75 -15.04 -0.05 12.49
CA MET A 75 -14.48 -0.01 13.84
C MET A 75 -14.83 1.31 14.53
N SER A 76 -14.55 1.37 15.84
CA SER A 76 -14.54 2.64 16.56
C SER A 76 -13.47 3.57 15.99
N GLY A 77 -13.65 4.89 16.17
CA GLY A 77 -12.77 5.89 15.56
C GLY A 77 -11.29 5.75 15.96
N LEU A 78 -11.02 5.42 17.23
CA LEU A 78 -9.64 5.22 17.69
C LEU A 78 -9.06 3.91 17.16
N ASP A 79 -9.81 2.81 17.20
CA ASP A 79 -9.37 1.51 16.69
C ASP A 79 -9.04 1.58 15.18
N MET A 80 -9.83 2.33 14.40
CA MET A 80 -9.57 2.55 12.98
C MET A 80 -8.30 3.39 12.75
N ALA A 81 -8.05 4.40 13.57
CA ALA A 81 -6.84 5.22 13.46
C ALA A 81 -5.58 4.39 13.76
N ASP A 82 -5.60 3.57 14.82
CA ASP A 82 -4.51 2.68 15.19
C ASP A 82 -4.30 1.60 14.12
N THR A 83 -5.38 1.00 13.63
CA THR A 83 -5.34 0.01 12.54
C THR A 83 -4.73 0.60 11.28
N MET A 84 -5.06 1.83 10.90
CA MET A 84 -4.51 2.47 9.71
C MET A 84 -2.98 2.70 9.82
N VAL A 85 -2.48 3.06 11.01
CA VAL A 85 -1.04 3.19 11.24
C VAL A 85 -0.36 1.83 11.15
N LEU A 86 -0.92 0.80 11.79
CA LEU A 86 -0.38 -0.56 11.77
C LEU A 86 -0.39 -1.15 10.36
N PHE A 87 -1.48 -1.00 9.62
CA PHE A 87 -1.63 -1.45 8.23
C PHE A 87 -0.54 -0.89 7.33
N ARG A 88 -0.35 0.44 7.30
CA ARG A 88 0.68 1.07 6.46
C ARG A 88 2.08 0.57 6.80
N ASN A 89 2.37 0.38 8.09
CA ASN A 89 3.66 -0.11 8.55
C ASN A 89 3.87 -1.58 8.17
N ALA A 90 2.86 -2.43 8.39
CA ALA A 90 2.90 -3.84 8.05
C ALA A 90 3.13 -4.03 6.54
N VAL A 91 2.31 -3.41 5.69
CA VAL A 91 2.44 -3.49 4.22
C VAL A 91 3.83 -3.06 3.76
N LYS A 92 4.33 -1.90 4.24
CA LYS A 92 5.69 -1.44 3.89
C LYS A 92 6.77 -2.45 4.29
N GLN A 93 6.67 -3.04 5.48
CA GLN A 93 7.67 -3.98 5.97
C GLN A 93 7.61 -5.33 5.24
N ILE A 94 6.42 -5.86 4.98
CA ILE A 94 6.21 -7.11 4.23
C ILE A 94 6.77 -6.95 2.81
N CYS A 95 6.34 -5.91 2.10
CA CYS A 95 6.81 -5.61 0.75
C CYS A 95 8.34 -5.44 0.72
N ARG A 96 8.90 -4.65 1.64
CA ARG A 96 10.36 -4.42 1.69
C ARG A 96 11.15 -5.72 1.87
N ARG A 97 10.69 -6.65 2.72
CA ARG A 97 11.34 -7.95 2.97
C ARG A 97 11.27 -8.88 1.75
N ARG A 98 10.36 -8.63 0.82
CA ARG A 98 10.19 -9.39 -0.43
C ARG A 98 10.74 -8.66 -1.67
N GLY A 99 11.45 -7.54 -1.48
CA GLY A 99 12.07 -6.78 -2.57
C GLY A 99 11.15 -5.75 -3.24
N TYR A 100 9.93 -5.55 -2.74
CA TYR A 100 8.97 -4.56 -3.25
C TYR A 100 9.02 -3.25 -2.47
N LEU A 101 8.52 -2.17 -3.07
CA LEU A 101 8.32 -0.89 -2.42
C LEU A 101 6.83 -0.54 -2.43
N ALA A 102 6.19 -0.62 -1.26
CA ALA A 102 4.84 -0.10 -1.07
C ALA A 102 4.89 1.39 -0.71
N SER A 103 4.03 2.20 -1.32
CA SER A 103 3.90 3.63 -1.05
C SER A 103 2.44 3.99 -0.79
N PHE A 104 2.24 4.88 0.18
CA PHE A 104 0.93 5.50 0.49
C PHE A 104 0.99 7.02 0.21
N MET A 105 1.91 7.44 -0.66
CA MET A 105 1.98 8.82 -1.12
C MET A 105 0.75 9.13 -1.98
N CYS A 106 0.10 10.28 -1.75
CA CYS A 106 -1.11 10.69 -2.48
C CYS A 106 -0.89 10.68 -4.01
N LYS A 107 0.22 11.21 -4.50
CA LYS A 107 0.56 11.14 -5.92
C LYS A 107 2.08 11.01 -6.10
N PRO A 108 2.61 9.82 -6.40
CA PRO A 108 4.02 9.66 -6.67
C PRO A 108 4.40 10.36 -7.98
N LYS A 109 5.58 11.00 -8.01
CA LYS A 109 6.12 11.68 -9.20
C LYS A 109 6.73 10.67 -10.16
N ILE A 110 5.94 9.72 -10.63
CA ILE A 110 6.30 8.76 -11.68
C ILE A 110 5.21 8.80 -12.74
N GLU A 111 5.65 8.83 -13.99
CA GLU A 111 4.78 9.00 -15.16
C GLU A 111 3.77 7.85 -15.27
N GLY A 112 2.53 8.18 -15.62
CA GLY A 112 1.42 7.21 -15.73
C GLY A 112 0.78 6.81 -14.39
N PHE A 113 1.36 7.12 -13.23
CA PHE A 113 0.75 6.81 -11.95
C PHE A 113 -0.39 7.79 -11.62
N VAL A 114 -1.43 7.27 -11.00
CA VAL A 114 -2.61 8.03 -10.57
C VAL A 114 -2.58 8.31 -9.06
N ALA A 115 -3.50 9.13 -8.58
CA ALA A 115 -3.55 9.49 -7.17
C ALA A 115 -4.18 8.37 -6.32
N SER A 116 -3.68 8.19 -5.11
CA SER A 116 -4.24 7.32 -4.07
C SER A 116 -4.85 8.15 -2.95
N GLY A 117 -6.10 7.85 -2.59
CA GLY A 117 -6.83 8.49 -1.52
C GLY A 117 -6.91 7.63 -0.25
N TRP A 118 -7.40 8.24 0.83
CA TRP A 118 -7.94 7.51 1.97
C TRP A 118 -9.40 7.91 2.12
N HIS A 119 -10.29 7.06 1.59
CA HIS A 119 -11.72 7.30 1.63
C HIS A 119 -12.26 6.90 3.00
N LEU A 120 -12.81 7.87 3.74
CA LEU A 120 -13.31 7.67 5.10
C LEU A 120 -14.84 7.59 5.10
N HIS A 121 -15.35 6.46 5.57
CA HIS A 121 -16.79 6.23 5.76
C HIS A 121 -17.09 6.31 7.25
N GLN A 122 -17.96 7.24 7.64
CA GLN A 122 -18.24 7.54 9.04
C GLN A 122 -19.75 7.51 9.30
N SER A 123 -20.13 6.93 10.42
CA SER A 123 -21.48 6.98 10.98
C SER A 123 -21.41 7.39 12.45
N LEU A 124 -22.48 8.00 12.95
CA LEU A 124 -22.64 8.35 14.36
C LEU A 124 -23.69 7.43 14.98
N THR A 125 -23.40 6.87 16.15
CA THR A 125 -24.36 6.13 16.97
C THR A 125 -24.79 6.97 18.16
N ALA A 126 -25.92 6.62 18.78
CA ALA A 126 -26.30 7.23 20.06
C ALA A 126 -25.20 7.01 21.11
N ARG A 127 -25.11 7.94 22.06
CA ARG A 127 -24.18 7.83 23.19
C ARG A 127 -24.68 6.84 24.23
#